data_AF-A0A1C5WMK7-F1
#
_entry.id   AF-A0A1C5WMK7-F1
#
_cell.length_a   1.000
_cell.length_b   1.000
_cell.length_c   1.000
_cell.angle_alpha   90.00
_cell.angle_beta   90.00
_cell.angle_gamma   90.00
#
_symmetry.space_group_name_H-M   'P 1'
#
loop_
_entity.id
_entity.type
_entity.pdbx_description
1 polymer ?
#
loop_
_entity_poly.entity_id
_entity_poly.type
_entity_poly.pdbx_seq_one_letter_code
_entity_poly.pdbx_strand_id
1 'polypeptide(L)'
;MEKLEIYGTLGPACANKEILKQMFYSGMNGIRLNLSHVNLTDCQEWLTILHEAAEEANVEPKLLIDMKGPELRIGKLDKPIPLIEGDIVCLGTEIAVPEQVYGHVPVGQRILLDDGKFLLEVQEVKGKNIICKVLHGGELTSRKSLALPQQHIQMPVLTPSDMENLRLTKKYGITGIMQPFVRNAEDLKALKQIVRELDAESLEIYAKIENMDGVRHLTELLPYCDHIVIARGDLGNAMPLYELPMVQKHIQDICHANHKPYMVVTQMLHSMMTQPTPTRSEVSDIFYAVYHGASGIMLTGETAAGAYPKEAMSFFAQTARSAQNVLKREAANQKNQH
;
A
#
# COMPACT_ATOMS: atom_id res chain seq x y z
N MET A 1 -2.73 17.16 19.84
CA MET A 1 -2.48 16.00 18.97
C MET A 1 -3.80 15.65 18.32
N GLU A 2 -3.81 15.59 17.00
CA GLU A 2 -4.91 14.97 16.26
C GLU A 2 -5.06 13.50 16.70
N LYS A 3 -6.27 12.98 16.54
CA LYS A 3 -6.59 11.58 16.87
C LYS A 3 -5.83 10.68 15.89
N LEU A 4 -4.99 9.78 16.40
CA LEU A 4 -4.33 8.77 15.58
C LEU A 4 -5.36 7.90 14.85
N GLU A 5 -5.15 7.74 13.56
CA GLU A 5 -5.97 6.88 12.71
C GLU A 5 -5.41 5.46 12.71
N ILE A 6 -6.27 4.48 13.00
CA ILE A 6 -5.91 3.08 13.11
C ILE A 6 -6.80 2.31 12.14
N TYR A 7 -6.17 1.87 11.04
CA TYR A 7 -6.85 1.22 9.93
C TYR A 7 -6.71 -0.30 9.97
N GLY A 8 -7.81 -1.00 9.69
CA GLY A 8 -7.81 -2.39 9.26
C GLY A 8 -8.19 -2.50 7.79
N THR A 9 -7.62 -3.46 7.06
CA THR A 9 -8.09 -3.77 5.70
C THR A 9 -9.24 -4.77 5.79
N LEU A 10 -10.36 -4.44 5.15
CA LEU A 10 -11.54 -5.30 5.07
C LEU A 10 -11.28 -6.45 4.09
N GLY A 11 -11.68 -7.65 4.47
CA GLY A 11 -11.52 -8.85 3.67
C GLY A 11 -12.22 -10.05 4.30
N PRO A 12 -12.14 -11.24 3.67
CA PRO A 12 -12.89 -12.42 4.09
C PRO A 12 -12.69 -12.82 5.57
N ALA A 13 -11.51 -12.59 6.13
CA ALA A 13 -11.22 -12.95 7.52
C ALA A 13 -11.95 -12.06 8.55
N CYS A 14 -12.27 -10.82 8.18
CA CYS A 14 -12.94 -9.87 9.07
C CYS A 14 -14.29 -9.38 8.57
N ALA A 15 -14.79 -9.84 7.42
CA ALA A 15 -16.13 -9.52 6.92
C ALA A 15 -17.24 -10.24 7.71
N ASN A 16 -17.23 -10.05 9.04
CA ASN A 16 -18.18 -10.57 10.00
C ASN A 16 -18.43 -9.50 11.07
N LYS A 17 -19.69 -9.30 11.42
CA LYS A 17 -20.14 -8.22 12.30
C LYS A 17 -19.48 -8.26 13.69
N GLU A 18 -19.43 -9.43 14.32
CA GLU A 18 -18.84 -9.62 15.64
C GLU A 18 -17.33 -9.35 15.65
N ILE A 19 -16.63 -9.79 14.60
CA ILE A 19 -15.19 -9.53 14.44
C ILE A 19 -14.94 -8.03 14.27
N LEU A 20 -15.66 -7.36 13.36
CA LEU A 20 -15.50 -5.90 13.14
C LEU A 20 -15.81 -5.10 14.40
N LYS A 21 -16.88 -5.46 15.12
CA LYS A 21 -17.22 -4.84 16.40
C LYS A 21 -16.08 -4.96 17.42
N GLN A 22 -15.46 -6.14 17.53
CA GLN A 22 -14.29 -6.32 18.41
C GLN A 22 -13.08 -5.51 17.96
N MET A 23 -12.86 -5.37 16.65
CA MET A 23 -11.80 -4.52 16.10
C MET A 23 -12.04 -3.03 16.41
N PHE A 24 -13.28 -2.55 16.29
CA PHE A 24 -13.66 -1.19 16.69
C PHE A 24 -13.46 -0.96 18.19
N TYR A 25 -13.91 -1.88 19.04
CA TYR A 25 -13.69 -1.80 20.50
C TYR A 25 -12.20 -1.82 20.89
N SER A 26 -11.36 -2.46 20.08
CA SER A 26 -9.91 -2.46 20.29
C SER A 26 -9.27 -1.10 20.02
N GLY A 27 -9.90 -0.29 19.15
CA GLY A 27 -9.45 1.07 18.82
C GLY A 27 -9.36 1.37 17.33
N MET A 28 -9.75 0.43 16.45
CA MET A 28 -9.86 0.69 15.02
C MET A 28 -10.83 1.86 14.78
N ASN A 29 -10.46 2.77 13.87
CA ASN A 29 -11.30 3.91 13.51
C ASN A 29 -11.24 4.25 12.01
N GLY A 30 -10.62 3.38 11.23
CA GLY A 30 -10.62 3.47 9.78
C GLY A 30 -10.60 2.08 9.14
N ILE A 31 -11.06 2.02 7.90
CA ILE A 31 -11.08 0.82 7.06
C ILE A 31 -10.43 1.11 5.73
N ARG A 32 -9.65 0.15 5.25
CA ARG A 32 -9.17 0.11 3.85
C ARG A 32 -9.91 -0.98 3.08
N LEU A 33 -10.35 -0.63 1.87
CA LEU A 33 -10.77 -1.57 0.83
C LEU A 33 -9.66 -1.66 -0.21
N ASN A 34 -9.06 -2.84 -0.39
CA ASN A 34 -8.04 -3.05 -1.41
C ASN A 34 -8.68 -3.43 -2.76
N LEU A 35 -8.70 -2.51 -3.72
CA LEU A 35 -9.34 -2.69 -5.02
C LEU A 35 -8.42 -3.31 -6.08
N SER A 36 -7.23 -3.80 -5.69
CA SER A 36 -6.31 -4.48 -6.61
C SER A 36 -6.90 -5.74 -7.25
N HIS A 37 -7.87 -6.37 -6.57
CA HIS A 37 -8.46 -7.66 -6.97
C HIS A 37 -10.00 -7.66 -7.03
N VAL A 38 -10.66 -6.60 -6.56
CA VAL A 38 -12.12 -6.49 -6.47
C VAL A 38 -12.56 -5.08 -6.86
N ASN A 39 -13.79 -4.92 -7.35
CA ASN A 39 -14.39 -3.59 -7.52
C ASN A 39 -15.26 -3.23 -6.31
N LEU A 40 -15.57 -1.95 -6.15
CA LEU A 40 -16.45 -1.47 -5.07
C LEU A 40 -17.85 -2.08 -5.13
N THR A 41 -18.36 -2.37 -6.33
CA THR A 41 -19.63 -3.06 -6.53
C THR A 41 -19.67 -4.42 -5.84
N ASP A 42 -18.53 -5.12 -5.81
CA ASP A 42 -18.39 -6.45 -5.26
C ASP A 42 -18.28 -6.41 -3.72
N CYS A 43 -18.02 -5.23 -3.15
CA CYS A 43 -17.81 -5.03 -1.71
C CYS A 43 -19.10 -4.65 -0.96
N GLN A 44 -20.26 -4.60 -1.63
CA GLN A 44 -21.51 -4.09 -1.04
C GLN A 44 -21.92 -4.83 0.25
N GLU A 45 -21.85 -6.16 0.26
CA GLU A 45 -22.21 -6.95 1.44
C GLU A 45 -21.26 -6.67 2.61
N TRP A 46 -19.96 -6.57 2.35
CA TRP A 46 -18.97 -6.25 3.37
C TRP A 46 -19.19 -4.87 3.96
N LEU A 47 -19.53 -3.88 3.11
CA LEU A 47 -19.85 -2.52 3.56
C LEU A 47 -21.11 -2.47 4.42
N THR A 48 -22.16 -3.23 4.09
CA THR A 48 -23.35 -3.33 4.94
C THR A 48 -22.99 -3.86 6.33
N ILE A 49 -22.27 -4.99 6.39
CA ILE A 49 -21.83 -5.59 7.66
C ILE A 49 -20.95 -4.62 8.46
N LEU A 50 -20.08 -3.88 7.77
CA LEU A 50 -19.22 -2.87 8.37
C LEU A 50 -20.01 -1.74 9.03
N HIS A 51 -21.00 -1.18 8.33
CA HIS A 51 -21.81 -0.09 8.86
C HIS A 51 -22.64 -0.55 10.08
N GLU A 52 -23.23 -1.75 10.04
CA GLU A 52 -23.94 -2.31 11.19
C GLU A 52 -23.01 -2.51 12.40
N ALA A 53 -21.80 -3.02 12.19
CA ALA A 53 -20.83 -3.22 13.26
C ALA A 53 -20.33 -1.89 13.84
N ALA A 54 -20.15 -0.88 12.99
CA ALA A 54 -19.72 0.46 13.37
C ALA A 54 -20.78 1.20 14.19
N GLU A 55 -22.05 1.09 13.79
CA GLU A 55 -23.20 1.65 14.52
C GLU A 55 -23.30 1.03 15.93
N GLU A 56 -23.24 -0.30 16.05
CA GLU A 56 -23.27 -0.96 17.36
C GLU A 56 -22.07 -0.60 18.24
N ALA A 57 -20.91 -0.32 17.63
CA ALA A 57 -19.72 0.10 18.35
C ALA A 57 -19.67 1.61 18.64
N ASN A 58 -20.64 2.39 18.14
CA ASN A 58 -20.68 3.85 18.19
C ASN A 58 -19.39 4.49 17.62
N VAL A 59 -18.96 3.99 16.45
CA VAL A 59 -17.79 4.49 15.71
C VAL A 59 -18.24 4.93 14.32
N GLU A 60 -17.76 6.09 13.87
CA GLU A 60 -17.88 6.53 12.48
C GLU A 60 -16.50 6.33 11.81
N PRO A 61 -16.26 5.21 11.10
CA PRO A 61 -14.96 4.91 10.56
C PRO A 61 -14.68 5.70 9.27
N LYS A 62 -13.44 6.18 9.11
CA LYS A 62 -12.96 6.61 7.79
C LYS A 62 -12.90 5.41 6.85
N LEU A 63 -13.45 5.53 5.64
CA LEU A 63 -13.39 4.52 4.60
C LEU A 63 -12.42 4.95 3.51
N LEU A 64 -11.33 4.21 3.34
CA LEU A 64 -10.34 4.41 2.28
C LEU A 64 -10.49 3.33 1.21
N ILE A 65 -10.44 3.74 -0.05
CA ILE A 65 -10.18 2.81 -1.15
C ILE A 65 -8.71 2.89 -1.53
N ASP A 66 -8.05 1.74 -1.61
CA ASP A 66 -6.71 1.62 -2.16
C ASP A 66 -6.86 1.20 -3.62
N MET A 67 -6.62 2.15 -4.52
CA MET A 67 -6.77 1.96 -5.95
C MET A 67 -5.76 0.94 -6.46
N LYS A 68 -6.08 0.30 -7.59
CA LYS A 68 -5.18 -0.66 -8.20
C LYS A 68 -3.98 0.05 -8.82
N GLY A 69 -4.25 1.15 -9.51
CA GLY A 69 -3.24 1.96 -10.17
C GLY A 69 -2.50 1.25 -11.31
N PRO A 70 -1.52 1.96 -11.90
CA PRO A 70 -0.96 1.58 -13.17
C PRO A 70 0.31 0.74 -13.02
N GLU A 71 0.14 -0.43 -12.44
CA GLU A 71 1.22 -1.39 -12.27
C GLU A 71 1.40 -2.27 -13.51
N LEU A 72 2.64 -2.47 -13.94
CA LEU A 72 2.96 -3.44 -14.97
C LEU A 72 2.83 -4.85 -14.39
N ARG A 73 2.10 -5.71 -15.09
CA ARG A 73 1.88 -7.11 -14.70
C ARG A 73 2.06 -8.01 -15.90
N ILE A 74 2.63 -9.18 -15.67
CA ILE A 74 2.65 -10.23 -16.69
C ILE A 74 1.23 -10.70 -17.00
N GLY A 75 1.05 -11.31 -18.16
CA GLY A 75 -0.23 -11.83 -18.61
C GLY A 75 -0.71 -13.05 -17.82
N LYS A 76 -1.82 -13.61 -18.32
CA LYS A 76 -2.29 -14.91 -17.86
C LYS A 76 -1.34 -16.00 -18.39
N LEU A 77 -0.95 -16.90 -17.51
CA LEU A 77 -0.22 -18.12 -17.84
C LEU A 77 -1.20 -19.29 -17.85
N ASP A 78 -1.04 -20.22 -18.79
CA ASP A 78 -1.88 -21.43 -18.86
C ASP A 78 -1.64 -22.36 -17.68
N LYS A 79 -0.40 -22.42 -17.20
CA LYS A 79 0.05 -23.13 -16.00
C LYS A 79 1.19 -22.34 -15.34
N PRO A 80 1.45 -22.56 -14.05
CA PRO A 80 2.65 -22.01 -13.42
C PRO A 80 3.91 -22.40 -14.19
N ILE A 81 4.87 -21.47 -14.31
CA ILE A 81 6.13 -21.67 -15.02
C ILE A 81 7.26 -21.75 -13.98
N PRO A 82 8.06 -22.83 -13.95
CA PRO A 82 9.25 -22.88 -13.12
C PRO A 82 10.35 -22.04 -13.74
N LEU A 83 10.75 -20.95 -13.07
CA LEU A 83 11.94 -20.18 -13.40
C LEU A 83 13.13 -20.83 -12.69
N ILE A 84 14.00 -21.53 -13.41
CA ILE A 84 15.17 -22.20 -12.84
C ILE A 84 16.37 -21.27 -12.98
N GLU A 85 17.14 -21.07 -11.90
CA GLU A 85 18.32 -20.21 -11.94
C GLU A 85 19.34 -20.67 -12.98
N GLY A 86 19.80 -19.74 -13.82
CA GLY A 86 20.71 -20.01 -14.92
C GLY A 86 20.03 -20.27 -16.27
N ASP A 87 18.75 -20.66 -16.27
CA ASP A 87 18.01 -20.94 -17.50
C ASP A 87 17.65 -19.65 -18.26
N ILE A 88 17.28 -19.84 -19.53
CA ILE A 88 16.79 -18.79 -20.41
C ILE A 88 15.26 -18.84 -20.47
N VAL A 89 14.63 -17.68 -20.35
CA VAL A 89 13.19 -17.50 -20.49
C VAL A 89 12.90 -16.31 -21.42
N CYS A 90 11.86 -16.43 -22.25
CA CYS A 90 11.45 -15.36 -23.16
C CYS A 90 10.22 -14.60 -22.64
N LEU A 91 10.37 -13.32 -22.29
CA LEU A 91 9.22 -12.43 -22.12
C LEU A 91 8.71 -11.98 -23.50
N GLY A 92 7.41 -12.11 -23.72
CA GLY A 92 6.75 -11.99 -25.01
C GLY A 92 6.06 -13.29 -25.39
N THR A 93 6.83 -14.27 -25.89
CA THR A 93 6.29 -15.55 -26.36
C THR A 93 5.92 -16.53 -25.26
N GLU A 94 6.75 -16.69 -24.22
CA GLU A 94 6.47 -17.65 -23.14
C GLU A 94 5.69 -16.98 -22.00
N ILE A 95 6.07 -15.75 -21.67
CA ILE A 95 5.42 -14.93 -20.64
C ILE A 95 4.96 -13.64 -21.28
N ALA A 96 3.66 -13.50 -21.50
CA ALA A 96 3.11 -12.27 -22.05
C ALA A 96 3.41 -11.09 -21.11
N VAL A 97 3.84 -9.96 -21.68
CA VAL A 97 4.09 -8.71 -20.95
C VAL A 97 3.32 -7.55 -21.59
N PRO A 98 3.04 -6.47 -20.85
CA PRO A 98 2.35 -5.30 -21.40
C PRO A 98 3.13 -4.67 -22.56
N GLU A 99 2.43 -4.09 -23.53
CA GLU A 99 3.05 -3.44 -24.71
C GLU A 99 4.05 -2.34 -24.32
N GLN A 100 3.79 -1.66 -23.21
CA GLN A 100 4.62 -0.59 -22.66
C GLN A 100 6.03 -1.07 -22.26
N VAL A 101 6.22 -2.37 -22.05
CA VAL A 101 7.53 -2.96 -21.74
C VAL A 101 8.43 -2.96 -22.98
N TYR A 102 7.88 -3.19 -24.16
CA TYR A 102 8.68 -3.24 -25.38
C TYR A 102 9.30 -1.87 -25.68
N GLY A 103 10.57 -1.86 -26.11
CA GLY A 103 11.31 -0.64 -26.43
C GLY A 103 11.95 0.08 -25.23
N HIS A 104 11.61 -0.29 -23.99
CA HIS A 104 12.19 0.29 -22.76
C HIS A 104 13.20 -0.64 -22.07
N VAL A 105 13.57 -1.74 -22.73
CA VAL A 105 14.37 -2.81 -22.11
C VAL A 105 15.66 -3.01 -22.90
N PRO A 106 16.78 -2.40 -22.46
CA PRO A 106 18.08 -2.64 -23.08
C PRO A 106 18.69 -3.98 -22.63
N VAL A 107 19.67 -4.47 -23.38
CA VAL A 107 20.51 -5.61 -22.95
C VAL A 107 21.22 -5.26 -21.63
N GLY A 108 21.29 -6.22 -20.71
CA GLY A 108 21.80 -6.04 -19.36
C GLY A 108 20.77 -5.47 -18.36
N GLN A 109 19.58 -5.08 -18.81
CA GLN A 109 18.51 -4.60 -17.93
C GLN A 109 18.06 -5.71 -16.98
N ARG A 110 17.92 -5.37 -15.70
CA ARG A 110 17.28 -6.24 -14.71
C ARG A 110 15.77 -6.14 -14.81
N ILE A 111 15.08 -7.26 -14.74
CA ILE A 111 13.62 -7.33 -14.68
C ILE A 111 13.24 -8.06 -13.41
N LEU A 112 12.42 -7.41 -12.59
CA LEU A 112 11.90 -7.96 -11.35
C LEU A 112 10.49 -8.48 -11.62
N LEU A 113 10.18 -9.70 -11.15
CA LEU A 113 8.84 -10.27 -11.20
C LEU A 113 8.38 -10.66 -9.79
N ASP A 114 7.05 -10.63 -9.59
CA ASP A 114 6.40 -11.01 -8.33
C ASP A 114 7.01 -10.28 -7.11
N ASP A 115 6.98 -8.94 -7.19
CA ASP A 115 7.42 -8.00 -6.16
C ASP A 115 8.90 -8.17 -5.83
N GLY A 116 9.70 -8.46 -6.86
CA GLY A 116 11.15 -8.65 -6.76
C GLY A 116 11.57 -10.03 -6.29
N LYS A 117 10.62 -10.95 -6.05
CA LYS A 117 10.91 -12.34 -5.68
C LYS A 117 11.72 -13.07 -6.74
N PHE A 118 11.45 -12.79 -8.01
CA PHE A 118 12.22 -13.35 -9.13
C PHE A 118 12.98 -12.25 -9.85
N LEU A 119 14.20 -12.56 -10.27
CA LEU A 119 15.09 -11.63 -10.94
C LEU A 119 15.56 -12.23 -12.25
N LEU A 120 15.36 -11.48 -13.34
CA LEU A 120 15.84 -11.81 -14.66
C LEU A 120 16.83 -10.75 -15.14
N GLU A 121 17.76 -11.14 -16.02
CA GLU A 121 18.67 -10.22 -16.70
C GLU A 121 18.57 -10.40 -18.21
N VAL A 122 18.30 -9.31 -18.91
CA VAL A 122 18.09 -9.31 -20.37
C VAL A 122 19.40 -9.60 -21.07
N GLN A 123 19.43 -10.68 -21.85
CA GLN A 123 20.59 -11.07 -22.65
C GLN A 123 20.45 -10.56 -24.09
N GLU A 124 19.23 -10.56 -24.63
CA GLU A 124 18.97 -10.16 -26.01
C GLU A 124 17.52 -9.66 -26.19
N VAL A 125 17.31 -8.70 -27.09
CA VAL A 125 15.97 -8.24 -27.48
C VAL A 125 15.78 -8.38 -28.99
N LYS A 126 14.78 -9.16 -29.39
CA LYS A 126 14.41 -9.46 -30.78
C LYS A 126 12.94 -9.12 -31.03
N GLY A 127 12.67 -7.88 -31.45
CA GLY A 127 11.30 -7.40 -31.65
C GLY A 127 10.53 -7.40 -30.32
N LYS A 128 9.47 -8.22 -30.22
CA LYS A 128 8.68 -8.43 -28.99
C LYS A 128 9.15 -9.60 -28.12
N ASN A 129 10.31 -10.18 -28.43
CA ASN A 129 10.90 -11.25 -27.63
C ASN A 129 12.08 -10.70 -26.84
N ILE A 130 11.97 -10.69 -25.52
CA ILE A 130 13.01 -10.26 -24.59
C ILE A 130 13.57 -11.53 -23.94
N ILE A 131 14.74 -11.95 -24.41
CA ILE A 131 15.42 -13.16 -23.96
C ILE A 131 16.18 -12.82 -22.68
N CYS A 132 15.79 -13.45 -21.58
CA CYS A 132 16.35 -13.17 -20.27
C CYS A 132 16.98 -14.42 -19.66
N LYS A 133 18.07 -14.23 -18.92
CA LYS A 133 18.62 -15.23 -18.01
C LYS A 133 17.96 -15.11 -16.65
N VAL A 134 17.55 -16.23 -16.06
CA VAL A 134 17.04 -16.25 -14.69
C VAL A 134 18.20 -16.14 -13.71
N LEU A 135 18.19 -15.11 -12.87
CA LEU A 135 19.17 -14.93 -11.79
C LEU A 135 18.63 -15.45 -10.45
N HIS A 136 17.35 -15.19 -10.16
CA HIS A 136 16.64 -15.74 -9.01
C HIS A 136 15.32 -16.35 -9.45
N GLY A 137 15.16 -17.63 -9.13
CA GLY A 137 14.10 -18.49 -9.66
C GLY A 137 12.99 -18.83 -8.67
N GLY A 138 12.06 -19.65 -9.15
CA GLY A 138 10.93 -20.20 -8.39
C GLY A 138 9.69 -20.40 -9.28
N GLU A 139 8.55 -20.65 -8.66
CA GLU A 139 7.30 -20.88 -9.40
C GLU A 139 6.58 -19.56 -9.72
N LEU A 140 6.58 -19.18 -11.00
CA LEU A 140 5.88 -18.00 -11.50
C LEU A 140 4.41 -18.35 -11.81
N THR A 141 3.48 -17.57 -11.28
CA THR A 141 2.04 -17.73 -11.54
C THR A 141 1.49 -16.54 -12.33
N SER A 142 0.20 -16.58 -12.70
CA SER A 142 -0.42 -15.54 -13.54
C SER A 142 -0.45 -14.16 -12.87
N ARG A 143 -0.43 -13.09 -13.70
CA ARG A 143 -0.73 -11.70 -13.28
C ARG A 143 0.21 -11.12 -12.21
N LYS A 144 1.40 -11.69 -12.05
CA LYS A 144 2.43 -11.15 -11.15
C LYS A 144 2.95 -9.81 -11.63
N SER A 145 3.39 -8.99 -10.69
CA SER A 145 3.99 -7.69 -10.97
C SER A 145 5.25 -7.84 -11.80
N LEU A 146 5.53 -6.82 -12.60
CA LEU A 146 6.72 -6.67 -13.41
C LEU A 146 7.28 -5.28 -13.15
N ALA A 147 8.55 -5.19 -12.76
CA ALA A 147 9.23 -3.92 -12.61
C ALA A 147 10.51 -3.87 -13.44
N LEU A 148 10.78 -2.69 -13.97
CA LEU A 148 11.98 -2.38 -14.75
C LEU A 148 12.74 -1.28 -14.01
N PRO A 149 13.63 -1.64 -13.05
CA PRO A 149 14.41 -0.66 -12.32
C PRO A 149 15.13 0.29 -13.26
N GLN A 150 15.14 1.59 -12.92
CA GLN A 150 15.80 2.65 -13.69
C GLN A 150 15.18 2.96 -15.05
N GLN A 151 14.06 2.33 -15.43
CA GLN A 151 13.32 2.67 -16.66
C GLN A 151 12.09 3.52 -16.32
N HIS A 152 11.89 4.59 -17.08
CA HIS A 152 10.72 5.46 -16.95
C HIS A 152 9.69 5.06 -18.00
N ILE A 153 8.69 4.28 -17.59
CA ILE A 153 7.58 3.90 -18.46
C ILE A 153 6.40 4.83 -18.17
N GLN A 154 5.99 5.57 -19.20
CA GLN A 154 4.78 6.37 -19.13
C GLN A 154 3.57 5.46 -19.05
N MET A 155 2.86 5.56 -17.94
CA MET A 155 1.63 4.83 -17.66
C MET A 155 0.55 5.85 -17.29
N PRO A 156 -0.72 5.61 -17.67
CA PRO A 156 -1.83 6.44 -17.21
C PRO A 156 -1.89 6.43 -15.69
N VAL A 157 -2.37 7.49 -15.06
CA VAL A 157 -2.45 7.57 -13.59
C VAL A 157 -3.46 6.57 -13.02
N LEU A 158 -4.55 6.34 -13.76
CA LEU A 158 -5.67 5.50 -13.36
C LEU A 158 -5.94 4.44 -14.42
N THR A 159 -6.34 3.26 -13.96
CA THR A 159 -6.87 2.20 -14.83
C THR A 159 -8.37 2.42 -15.12
N PRO A 160 -8.95 1.74 -16.13
CA PRO A 160 -10.39 1.78 -16.34
C PRO A 160 -11.23 1.34 -15.12
N SER A 161 -10.73 0.37 -14.36
CA SER A 161 -11.35 -0.10 -13.12
C SER A 161 -11.27 0.96 -12.01
N ASP A 162 -10.15 1.68 -11.87
CA ASP A 162 -10.05 2.78 -10.91
C ASP A 162 -11.09 3.88 -11.23
N MET A 163 -11.27 4.21 -12.52
CA MET A 163 -12.30 5.16 -12.95
C MET A 163 -13.73 4.71 -12.63
N GLU A 164 -14.02 3.42 -12.74
CA GLU A 164 -15.33 2.86 -12.35
C GLU A 164 -15.53 2.99 -10.83
N ASN A 165 -14.51 2.64 -10.05
CA ASN A 165 -14.55 2.71 -8.60
C ASN A 165 -14.70 4.17 -8.10
N LEU A 166 -13.98 5.12 -8.70
CA LEU A 166 -14.10 6.54 -8.33
C LEU A 166 -15.52 7.09 -8.48
N ARG A 167 -16.27 6.68 -9.52
CA ARG A 167 -17.67 7.09 -9.72
C ARG A 167 -18.61 6.61 -8.63
N LEU A 168 -18.23 5.56 -7.91
CA LEU A 168 -19.05 4.92 -6.87
C LEU A 168 -18.70 5.39 -5.45
N THR A 169 -17.66 6.19 -5.28
CA THR A 169 -17.16 6.66 -3.98
C THR A 169 -18.25 7.28 -3.10
N LYS A 170 -19.02 8.24 -3.64
CA LYS A 170 -20.14 8.88 -2.94
C LYS A 170 -21.22 7.89 -2.53
N LYS A 171 -21.57 6.96 -3.41
CA LYS A 171 -22.61 5.94 -3.16
C LYS A 171 -22.24 5.07 -1.94
N TYR A 172 -20.97 4.74 -1.79
CA TYR A 172 -20.47 3.85 -0.75
C TYR A 172 -19.85 4.58 0.45
N GLY A 173 -20.03 5.90 0.57
CA GLY A 173 -19.54 6.67 1.71
C GLY A 173 -18.01 6.66 1.85
N ILE A 174 -17.29 6.54 0.73
CA ILE A 174 -15.82 6.58 0.75
C ILE A 174 -15.36 7.97 1.17
N THR A 175 -14.40 8.02 2.09
CA THR A 175 -13.86 9.26 2.68
C THR A 175 -12.50 9.66 2.10
N GLY A 176 -11.77 8.71 1.53
CA GLY A 176 -10.48 8.99 0.92
C GLY A 176 -10.03 7.94 -0.08
N ILE A 177 -9.08 8.34 -0.91
CA ILE A 177 -8.51 7.54 -1.98
C ILE A 177 -7.01 7.41 -1.76
N MET A 178 -6.51 6.19 -1.73
CA MET A 178 -5.07 5.92 -1.74
C MET A 178 -4.63 5.70 -3.18
N GLN A 179 -3.85 6.65 -3.68
CA GLN A 179 -3.25 6.59 -5.01
C GLN A 179 -1.94 5.81 -4.92
N PRO A 180 -1.86 4.62 -5.51
CA PRO A 180 -0.62 3.85 -5.59
C PRO A 180 0.34 4.44 -6.62
N PHE A 181 1.61 4.07 -6.48
CA PHE A 181 2.72 4.35 -7.37
C PHE A 181 2.85 5.84 -7.73
N VAL A 182 2.69 6.74 -6.76
CA VAL A 182 2.85 8.18 -7.02
C VAL A 182 4.32 8.48 -7.29
N ARG A 183 4.63 8.97 -8.49
CA ARG A 183 6.01 9.24 -8.93
C ARG A 183 6.36 10.71 -8.91
N ASN A 184 5.39 11.58 -9.18
CA ASN A 184 5.60 13.03 -9.34
C ASN A 184 4.28 13.81 -9.12
N ALA A 185 4.36 15.13 -9.14
CA ALA A 185 3.22 16.01 -8.94
C ALA A 185 2.13 15.89 -10.02
N GLU A 186 2.49 15.54 -11.26
CA GLU A 186 1.52 15.39 -12.36
C GLU A 186 0.58 14.21 -12.14
N ASP A 187 1.06 13.12 -11.51
CA ASP A 187 0.20 12.00 -11.13
C ASP A 187 -0.95 12.48 -10.20
N LEU A 188 -0.63 13.30 -9.19
CA LEU A 188 -1.62 13.82 -8.25
C LEU A 188 -2.50 14.92 -8.85
N LYS A 189 -1.95 15.79 -9.70
CA LYS A 189 -2.74 16.81 -10.41
C LYS A 189 -3.79 16.17 -11.31
N ALA A 190 -3.40 15.13 -12.06
CA ALA A 190 -4.33 14.38 -12.90
C ALA A 190 -5.44 13.73 -12.07
N LEU A 191 -5.10 13.11 -10.92
CA LEU A 191 -6.09 12.57 -10.00
C LEU A 191 -7.04 13.65 -9.48
N LYS A 192 -6.53 14.81 -9.04
CA LYS A 192 -7.36 15.93 -8.55
C LYS A 192 -8.32 16.43 -9.63
N GLN A 193 -7.86 16.54 -10.87
CA GLN A 193 -8.70 16.94 -11.99
C GLN A 193 -9.86 15.94 -12.17
N ILE A 194 -9.57 14.64 -12.14
CA ILE A 194 -10.58 13.58 -12.26
C ILE A 194 -11.57 13.61 -11.09
N VAL A 195 -11.07 13.73 -9.85
CA VAL A 195 -11.90 13.83 -8.65
C VAL A 195 -12.84 15.03 -8.74
N ARG A 196 -12.36 16.16 -9.27
CA ARG A 196 -13.17 17.36 -9.51
C ARG A 196 -14.23 17.15 -10.58
N GLU A 197 -13.90 16.50 -11.70
CA GLU A 197 -14.85 16.16 -12.76
C GLU A 197 -15.97 15.21 -12.30
N LEU A 198 -15.72 14.44 -11.23
CA LEU A 198 -16.69 13.56 -10.58
C LEU A 198 -17.43 14.23 -9.40
N ASP A 199 -17.22 15.53 -9.20
CA ASP A 199 -17.72 16.32 -8.06
C ASP A 199 -17.34 15.72 -6.70
N ALA A 200 -16.22 15.00 -6.60
CA ALA A 200 -15.82 14.20 -5.43
C ALA A 200 -14.69 14.86 -4.61
N GLU A 201 -14.56 16.19 -4.69
CA GLU A 201 -13.50 16.99 -4.03
C GLU A 201 -13.48 16.90 -2.50
N SER A 202 -14.52 16.32 -1.88
CA SER A 202 -14.55 16.02 -0.44
C SER A 202 -13.67 14.82 -0.05
N LEU A 203 -13.19 14.03 -1.03
CA LEU A 203 -12.29 12.90 -0.77
C LEU A 203 -10.90 13.38 -0.39
N GLU A 204 -10.38 12.86 0.72
CA GLU A 204 -8.97 13.00 1.06
C GLU A 204 -8.09 12.16 0.12
N ILE A 205 -6.99 12.73 -0.37
CA ILE A 205 -6.03 12.06 -1.25
C ILE A 205 -4.81 11.61 -0.44
N TYR A 206 -4.59 10.30 -0.44
CA TYR A 206 -3.47 9.63 0.21
C TYR A 206 -2.45 9.21 -0.86
N ALA A 207 -1.33 9.91 -0.96
CA ALA A 207 -0.29 9.60 -1.93
C ALA A 207 0.62 8.48 -1.42
N LYS A 208 0.61 7.32 -2.07
CA LYS A 208 1.44 6.18 -1.68
C LYS A 208 2.83 6.28 -2.29
N ILE A 209 3.81 6.37 -1.40
CA ILE A 209 5.23 6.39 -1.71
C ILE A 209 5.70 4.94 -1.67
N GLU A 210 5.84 4.36 -2.87
CA GLU A 210 6.11 2.94 -3.10
C GLU A 210 7.42 2.72 -3.87
N ASN A 211 8.06 3.79 -4.36
CA ASN A 211 9.32 3.73 -5.10
C ASN A 211 10.17 5.00 -4.89
N MET A 212 11.40 4.97 -5.42
CA MET A 212 12.35 6.08 -5.29
C MET A 212 11.98 7.32 -6.11
N ASP A 213 11.11 7.24 -7.11
CA ASP A 213 10.60 8.43 -7.81
C ASP A 213 9.73 9.25 -6.87
N GLY A 214 8.79 8.60 -6.17
CA GLY A 214 7.95 9.25 -5.16
C GLY A 214 8.76 9.84 -4.01
N VAL A 215 9.84 9.17 -3.59
CA VAL A 215 10.76 9.70 -2.57
C VAL A 215 11.49 10.95 -3.08
N ARG A 216 12.05 10.90 -4.30
CA ARG A 216 12.82 12.01 -4.87
C ARG A 216 11.99 13.27 -5.08
N HIS A 217 10.74 13.11 -5.51
CA HIS A 217 9.83 14.24 -5.77
C HIS A 217 8.92 14.58 -4.58
N LEU A 218 9.14 14.00 -3.39
CA LEU A 218 8.20 14.07 -2.27
C LEU A 218 7.69 15.48 -1.96
N THR A 219 8.59 16.47 -1.90
CA THR A 219 8.23 17.87 -1.61
C THR A 219 7.26 18.46 -2.65
N GLU A 220 7.38 18.04 -3.92
CA GLU A 220 6.51 18.48 -5.00
C GLU A 220 5.11 17.86 -4.92
N LEU A 221 4.97 16.72 -4.23
CA LEU A 221 3.69 16.03 -4.04
C LEU A 221 2.80 16.71 -2.99
N LEU A 222 3.42 17.28 -1.95
CA LEU A 222 2.72 17.76 -0.75
C LEU A 222 1.55 18.73 -1.00
N PRO A 223 1.60 19.66 -1.98
CA PRO A 223 0.48 20.55 -2.29
C PRO A 223 -0.73 19.83 -2.93
N TYR A 224 -0.55 18.62 -3.42
CA TYR A 224 -1.53 17.89 -4.23
C TYR A 224 -2.09 16.64 -3.56
N CYS A 225 -1.70 16.36 -2.32
CA CYS A 225 -2.29 15.30 -1.50
C CYS A 225 -2.56 15.80 -0.08
N ASP A 226 -3.47 15.14 0.63
CA ASP A 226 -3.80 15.43 2.01
C ASP A 226 -2.88 14.66 2.95
N HIS A 227 -2.55 13.41 2.60
CA HIS A 227 -1.70 12.52 3.37
C HIS A 227 -0.59 11.88 2.51
N ILE A 228 0.56 11.63 3.13
CA ILE A 228 1.61 10.76 2.59
C ILE A 228 1.46 9.35 3.18
N VAL A 229 1.59 8.32 2.36
CA VAL A 229 1.56 6.92 2.80
C VAL A 229 2.92 6.30 2.56
N ILE A 230 3.62 5.93 3.63
CA ILE A 230 4.90 5.23 3.56
C ILE A 230 4.61 3.72 3.43
N ALA A 231 4.60 3.22 2.20
CA ALA A 231 4.34 1.82 1.87
C ALA A 231 5.63 1.00 1.88
N ARG A 232 5.99 0.49 3.05
CA ARG A 232 7.31 -0.10 3.35
C ARG A 232 7.60 -1.39 2.59
N GLY A 233 6.59 -2.20 2.33
CA GLY A 233 6.70 -3.41 1.51
C GLY A 233 7.18 -3.07 0.11
N ASP A 234 6.46 -2.19 -0.58
CA ASP A 234 6.81 -1.77 -1.94
C ASP A 234 8.13 -1.00 -2.00
N LEU A 235 8.34 -0.07 -1.05
CA LEU A 235 9.61 0.65 -0.93
C LEU A 235 10.79 -0.31 -0.70
N GLY A 236 10.62 -1.32 0.15
CA GLY A 236 11.63 -2.34 0.42
C GLY A 236 11.96 -3.21 -0.80
N ASN A 237 11.06 -3.31 -1.78
CA ASN A 237 11.32 -3.96 -3.06
C ASN A 237 12.06 -3.05 -4.05
N ALA A 238 11.94 -1.72 -3.87
CA ALA A 238 12.54 -0.72 -4.75
C ALA A 238 13.99 -0.34 -4.39
N MET A 239 14.52 -0.81 -3.26
CA MET A 239 15.87 -0.48 -2.77
C MET A 239 16.46 -1.61 -1.91
N PRO A 240 17.78 -1.61 -1.62
CA PRO A 240 18.33 -2.54 -0.65
C PRO A 240 17.63 -2.42 0.72
N LEU A 241 17.21 -3.55 1.28
CA LEU A 241 16.35 -3.56 2.48
C LEU A 241 16.95 -2.82 3.69
N TYR A 242 18.28 -2.79 3.83
CA TYR A 242 18.96 -2.08 4.90
C TYR A 242 18.91 -0.54 4.77
N GLU A 243 18.55 -0.01 3.60
CA GLU A 243 18.35 1.43 3.36
C GLU A 243 16.93 1.90 3.71
N LEU A 244 15.95 0.98 3.75
CA LEU A 244 14.55 1.30 4.00
C LEU A 244 14.30 2.14 5.26
N PRO A 245 14.92 1.85 6.43
CA PRO A 245 14.74 2.69 7.62
C PRO A 245 15.23 4.14 7.43
N MET A 246 16.32 4.32 6.68
CA MET A 246 16.87 5.64 6.35
C MET A 246 15.88 6.43 5.46
N VAL A 247 15.34 5.79 4.43
CA VAL A 247 14.38 6.42 3.51
C VAL A 247 13.07 6.74 4.21
N GLN A 248 12.55 5.85 5.06
CA GLN A 248 11.38 6.14 5.89
C GLN A 248 11.63 7.39 6.75
N LYS A 249 12.78 7.48 7.44
CA LYS A 249 13.11 8.65 8.27
C LYS A 249 13.19 9.93 7.44
N HIS A 250 13.75 9.86 6.24
CA HIS A 250 13.80 10.99 5.32
C HIS A 250 12.40 11.50 4.92
N ILE A 251 11.48 10.59 4.57
CA ILE A 251 10.09 10.94 4.26
C ILE A 251 9.41 11.58 5.47
N GLN A 252 9.59 11.00 6.66
CA GLN A 252 9.04 11.52 7.92
C GLN A 252 9.51 12.96 8.19
N ASP A 253 10.81 13.24 8.02
CA ASP A 253 11.38 14.57 8.24
C ASP A 253 10.83 15.61 7.29
N ILE A 254 10.68 15.27 6.01
CA ILE A 254 10.05 16.16 5.03
C ILE A 254 8.59 16.42 5.40
N CYS A 255 7.85 15.38 5.79
CA CYS A 255 6.46 15.53 6.21
C CYS A 255 6.32 16.43 7.43
N HIS A 256 7.15 16.25 8.46
CA HIS A 256 7.17 17.09 9.65
C HIS A 256 7.51 18.55 9.35
N ALA A 257 8.57 18.79 8.57
CA ALA A 257 8.99 20.13 8.21
C ALA A 257 7.92 20.93 7.46
N ASN A 258 7.01 20.23 6.79
CA ASN A 258 5.93 20.83 6.00
C ASN A 258 4.54 20.67 6.62
N HIS A 259 4.46 20.18 7.87
CA HIS A 259 3.18 19.88 8.54
C HIS A 259 2.24 18.99 7.71
N LYS A 260 2.79 18.08 6.90
CA LYS A 260 2.02 17.13 6.10
C LYS A 260 1.76 15.87 6.94
N PRO A 261 0.50 15.49 7.20
CA PRO A 261 0.20 14.21 7.83
C PRO A 261 0.74 13.04 7.00
N TYR A 262 1.25 12.02 7.69
CA TYR A 262 1.70 10.80 7.04
C TYR A 262 1.30 9.56 7.83
N MET A 263 1.13 8.46 7.11
CA MET A 263 0.84 7.16 7.67
C MET A 263 1.93 6.14 7.34
N VAL A 264 2.10 5.15 8.21
CA VAL A 264 3.03 4.04 8.02
C VAL A 264 2.24 2.76 7.85
N VAL A 265 2.46 2.05 6.74
CA VAL A 265 1.68 0.87 6.35
C VAL A 265 2.57 -0.28 5.91
N THR A 266 1.99 -1.48 5.80
CA THR A 266 2.61 -2.77 5.44
C THR A 266 3.69 -3.23 6.43
N GLN A 267 3.94 -4.54 6.52
CA GLN A 267 4.93 -5.14 7.43
C GLN A 267 4.75 -4.73 8.91
N MET A 268 3.50 -4.52 9.35
CA MET A 268 3.21 -4.08 10.72
C MET A 268 3.16 -5.26 11.68
N LEU A 269 2.23 -6.21 11.48
CA LEU A 269 2.07 -7.43 12.29
C LEU A 269 2.01 -8.66 11.39
N HIS A 270 2.83 -8.70 10.33
CA HIS A 270 2.74 -9.72 9.27
C HIS A 270 2.76 -11.16 9.80
N SER A 271 3.53 -11.44 10.86
CA SER A 271 3.57 -12.75 11.50
C SER A 271 2.19 -13.22 12.00
N MET A 272 1.31 -12.28 12.38
CA MET A 272 -0.03 -12.56 12.85
C MET A 272 -1.03 -12.98 11.77
N MET A 273 -0.62 -13.00 10.49
CA MET A 273 -1.39 -13.70 9.47
C MET A 273 -1.52 -15.19 9.78
N THR A 274 -0.51 -15.78 10.43
CA THR A 274 -0.47 -17.23 10.73
C THR A 274 -0.21 -17.55 12.21
N GLN A 275 0.19 -16.57 13.02
CA GLN A 275 0.49 -16.75 14.44
C GLN A 275 -0.44 -15.93 15.34
N PRO A 276 -0.82 -16.44 16.54
CA PRO A 276 -1.72 -15.73 17.44
C PRO A 276 -1.07 -14.54 18.17
N THR A 277 0.25 -14.39 18.09
CA THR A 277 1.03 -13.36 18.77
C THR A 277 2.09 -12.79 17.85
N PRO A 278 2.38 -11.48 17.91
CA PRO A 278 3.39 -10.86 17.07
C PRO A 278 4.80 -11.08 17.61
N THR A 279 5.79 -10.75 16.78
CA THR A 279 7.19 -10.70 17.20
C THR A 279 7.47 -9.42 17.99
N ARG A 280 8.54 -9.44 18.80
CA ARG A 280 9.01 -8.24 19.52
C ARG A 280 9.41 -7.12 18.56
N SER A 281 9.98 -7.47 17.41
CA SER A 281 10.41 -6.53 16.39
C SER A 281 9.24 -5.77 15.79
N GLU A 282 8.17 -6.48 15.42
CA GLU A 282 6.93 -5.88 14.89
C GLU A 282 6.29 -4.90 15.88
N VAL A 283 6.19 -5.29 17.16
CA VAL A 283 5.66 -4.40 18.22
C VAL A 283 6.52 -3.16 18.39
N SER A 284 7.85 -3.31 18.38
CA SER A 284 8.77 -2.17 18.47
C SER A 284 8.63 -1.23 17.28
N ASP A 285 8.48 -1.77 16.07
CA ASP A 285 8.37 -1.01 14.85
C ASP A 285 7.07 -0.16 14.81
N ILE A 286 5.93 -0.72 15.20
CA ILE A 286 4.66 0.02 15.35
C ILE A 286 4.79 1.12 16.41
N PHE A 287 5.41 0.80 17.55
CA PHE A 287 5.63 1.79 18.60
C PHE A 287 6.40 2.99 18.06
N TYR A 288 7.50 2.78 17.34
CA TYR A 288 8.31 3.86 16.79
C TYR A 288 7.64 4.60 15.63
N ALA A 289 6.81 3.93 14.81
CA ALA A 289 6.02 4.62 13.80
C ALA A 289 5.11 5.69 14.43
N VAL A 290 4.41 5.33 15.51
CA VAL A 290 3.52 6.25 16.24
C VAL A 290 4.33 7.27 17.05
N TYR A 291 5.40 6.84 17.74
CA TYR A 291 6.27 7.72 18.52
C TYR A 291 6.91 8.81 17.66
N HIS A 292 7.29 8.48 16.44
CA HIS A 292 7.84 9.46 15.49
C HIS A 292 6.78 10.39 14.90
N GLY A 293 5.49 10.23 15.20
CA GLY A 293 4.47 11.21 14.81
C GLY A 293 3.61 10.81 13.60
N ALA A 294 3.55 9.53 13.24
CA ALA A 294 2.60 9.08 12.23
C ALA A 294 1.16 9.47 12.62
N SER A 295 0.43 10.09 11.69
CA SER A 295 -0.98 10.45 11.87
C SER A 295 -1.90 9.23 11.72
N GLY A 296 -1.43 8.20 11.00
CA GLY A 296 -2.14 6.95 10.81
C GLY A 296 -1.24 5.73 10.71
N ILE A 297 -1.79 4.57 11.04
CA ILE A 297 -1.15 3.26 10.89
C ILE A 297 -2.17 2.24 10.36
N MET A 298 -1.72 1.22 9.63
CA MET A 298 -2.63 0.27 8.97
C MET A 298 -2.17 -1.18 9.01
N LEU A 299 -3.11 -2.08 9.33
CA LEU A 299 -3.00 -3.51 9.07
C LEU A 299 -3.54 -3.86 7.66
N THR A 300 -2.82 -4.73 6.95
CA THR A 300 -3.14 -5.14 5.58
C THR A 300 -3.65 -6.58 5.54
N GLY A 301 -2.78 -7.54 5.24
CA GLY A 301 -3.14 -8.96 5.14
C GLY A 301 -3.61 -9.54 6.48
N GLU A 302 -3.11 -8.99 7.59
CA GLU A 302 -3.38 -9.42 8.96
C GLU A 302 -4.88 -9.43 9.28
N THR A 303 -5.62 -8.42 8.83
CA THR A 303 -7.07 -8.33 9.05
C THR A 303 -7.88 -8.83 7.86
N ALA A 304 -7.36 -8.67 6.64
CA ALA A 304 -8.11 -9.02 5.43
C ALA A 304 -8.22 -10.54 5.23
N ALA A 305 -7.13 -11.28 5.50
CA ALA A 305 -7.03 -12.71 5.20
C ALA A 305 -6.30 -13.52 6.29
N GLY A 306 -5.80 -12.88 7.35
CA GLY A 306 -5.09 -13.54 8.44
C GLY A 306 -5.98 -14.39 9.33
N ALA A 307 -5.39 -15.35 10.03
CA ALA A 307 -6.10 -16.25 10.94
C ALA A 307 -6.56 -15.57 12.25
N TYR A 308 -5.98 -14.41 12.59
CA TYR A 308 -6.18 -13.75 13.89
C TYR A 308 -6.50 -12.24 13.76
N PRO A 309 -7.55 -11.84 13.00
CA PRO A 309 -7.79 -10.44 12.64
C PRO A 309 -8.11 -9.55 13.85
N LYS A 310 -8.90 -10.07 14.81
CA LYS A 310 -9.28 -9.34 16.03
C LYS A 310 -8.10 -9.22 17.00
N GLU A 311 -7.29 -10.28 17.15
CA GLU A 311 -6.12 -10.28 18.02
C GLU A 311 -5.05 -9.34 17.45
N ALA A 312 -4.82 -9.38 16.13
CA ALA A 312 -3.90 -8.48 15.46
C ALA A 312 -4.31 -7.02 15.68
N MET A 313 -5.58 -6.66 15.47
CA MET A 313 -6.05 -5.30 15.73
C MET A 313 -5.90 -4.90 17.21
N SER A 314 -6.15 -5.82 18.13
CA SER A 314 -5.98 -5.57 19.58
C SER A 314 -4.52 -5.27 19.94
N PHE A 315 -3.56 -6.09 19.49
CA PHE A 315 -2.13 -5.82 19.69
C PHE A 315 -1.71 -4.49 19.05
N PHE A 316 -2.20 -4.23 17.84
CA PHE A 316 -1.89 -3.03 17.08
C PHE A 316 -2.33 -1.76 17.81
N ALA A 317 -3.59 -1.70 18.24
CA ALA A 317 -4.15 -0.55 18.94
C ALA A 317 -3.56 -0.36 20.35
N GLN A 318 -3.26 -1.45 21.07
CA GLN A 318 -2.59 -1.36 22.38
C GLN A 318 -1.15 -0.85 22.27
N THR A 319 -0.42 -1.27 21.23
CA THR A 319 0.94 -0.79 20.97
C THR A 319 0.93 0.70 20.64
N ALA A 320 0.02 1.12 19.75
CA ALA A 320 -0.18 2.53 19.41
C ALA A 320 -0.52 3.40 20.63
N ARG A 321 -1.43 2.92 21.49
CA ARG A 321 -1.80 3.60 22.75
C ARG A 321 -0.61 3.76 23.68
N SER A 322 0.27 2.76 23.74
CA SER A 322 1.49 2.80 24.56
C SER A 322 2.44 3.90 24.08
N ALA A 323 2.65 4.03 22.77
CA ALA A 323 3.45 5.13 22.19
C ALA A 323 2.82 6.51 22.47
N GLN A 324 1.51 6.66 22.27
CA GLN A 324 0.79 7.91 22.58
C GLN A 324 0.89 8.32 24.05
N ASN A 325 0.90 7.35 24.98
CA ASN A 325 1.06 7.63 26.41
C ASN A 325 2.46 8.20 26.73
N VAL A 326 3.50 7.75 26.03
CA VAL A 326 4.85 8.33 26.17
C VAL A 326 4.86 9.76 25.68
N LEU A 327 4.35 10.02 24.47
CA LEU A 327 4.26 11.37 23.90
C LEU A 327 3.49 12.34 24.82
N LYS A 328 2.37 11.90 25.40
CA LYS A 328 1.60 12.71 26.37
C LYS A 328 2.41 13.07 27.62
N ARG A 329 3.21 12.14 28.15
CA ARG A 329 4.06 12.37 29.32
C ARG A 329 5.19 13.35 29.01
N GLU A 330 5.85 13.19 27.86
CA GLU A 330 6.91 14.10 27.41
C GLU A 330 6.39 15.53 27.21
N ALA A 331 5.23 15.68 26.56
CA ALA A 331 4.59 16.98 26.38
C ALA A 331 4.18 17.64 27.72
N ALA A 332 3.73 16.85 28.69
CA ALA A 332 3.41 17.37 30.04
C ALA A 332 4.68 17.84 30.78
N ASN A 333 5.78 17.12 30.65
CA ASN A 333 7.05 17.50 31.27
C ASN A 333 7.62 18.80 30.70
N GLN A 334 7.52 19.01 29.37
CA GLN A 334 7.97 20.25 28.73
C GLN A 334 7.15 21.47 29.20
N LYS A 335 5.84 21.31 29.44
CA LYS A 335 4.99 22.39 29.98
C LYS A 335 5.31 22.75 31.43
N ASN A 336 5.84 21.82 32.22
CA ASN A 336 6.21 22.08 33.61
C ASN A 336 7.60 22.70 33.76
N GLN A 337 8.39 22.79 32.68
CA GLN A 337 9.74 23.37 32.66
C GLN A 337 9.77 24.82 32.13
N HIS A 338 8.61 25.37 31.71
CA HIS A 338 8.43 26.73 31.22
C HIS A 338 7.39 27.48 32.04
#